data_AF-A0A6B3UTL4-F1
#
_entry.id   AF-A0A6B3UTL4-F1
#
_cell.length_a   1.000
_cell.length_b   1.000
_cell.length_c   1.000
_cell.angle_alpha   90.00
_cell.angle_beta   90.00
_cell.angle_gamma   90.00
#
_symmetry.space_group_name_H-M   'P 1'
#
loop_
_entity.id
_entity.type
_entity.pdbx_description
1 polymer ?
#
loop_
_entity_poly.entity_id
_entity_poly.type
_entity_poly.pdbx_seq_one_letter_code
_entity_poly.pdbx_strand_id
1 'polypeptide(L)'
;APRMPAPSEAPARRERRPEPEAPAAPPAGLRPRLKLTPTATDDEFKTVFDAAGGKKEPDGWTWRDLLGGMDKAQAGEPEVDDEHLADRLIDEIEALGVDPNALLPRARVEEAAAAFHEGDPDTAREVVRRVAPAAIRRISRRVLSDKGLRAQAERYVTRYEELLEDARRKDEDGYMTISLLSSEPGRTYLLIDAAIGDHA
;
A
#
# COMPACT_ATOMS: atom_id res chain seq x y z
N ALA A 1 -61.22 20.63 -12.17
CA ALA A 1 -61.07 21.75 -11.20
C ALA A 1 -59.58 21.98 -10.97
N PRO A 2 -59.07 23.20 -11.22
CA PRO A 2 -57.65 23.52 -11.07
C PRO A 2 -57.27 23.65 -9.58
N ARG A 3 -56.18 23.00 -9.17
CA ARG A 3 -55.58 23.16 -7.84
C ARG A 3 -54.81 24.48 -7.79
N MET A 4 -55.28 25.41 -6.95
CA MET A 4 -54.56 26.63 -6.62
C MET A 4 -53.30 26.31 -5.80
N PRO A 5 -52.18 27.00 -6.03
CA PRO A 5 -50.98 26.87 -5.21
C PRO A 5 -51.16 27.59 -3.86
N ALA A 6 -50.60 26.98 -2.81
CA ALA A 6 -50.60 27.49 -1.44
C ALA A 6 -49.78 28.79 -1.30
N PRO A 7 -50.15 29.69 -0.37
CA PRO A 7 -49.38 30.88 -0.08
C PRO A 7 -48.08 30.54 0.68
N SER A 8 -47.01 31.20 0.25
CA SER A 8 -45.66 31.20 0.83
C SER A 8 -45.66 31.94 2.18
N GLU A 9 -45.48 31.22 3.28
CA GLU A 9 -45.19 31.80 4.60
C GLU A 9 -43.68 32.07 4.71
N ALA A 10 -43.34 33.35 4.81
CA ALA A 10 -42.00 33.84 5.10
C ALA A 10 -41.62 33.61 6.59
N PRO A 11 -40.32 33.56 6.92
CA PRO A 11 -39.81 32.81 8.07
C PRO A 11 -40.02 33.50 9.42
N ALA A 12 -40.34 32.68 10.42
CA ALA A 12 -40.41 33.05 11.82
C ALA A 12 -39.11 33.69 12.32
N ARG A 13 -39.27 34.88 12.88
CA ARG A 13 -38.29 35.69 13.60
C ARG A 13 -37.72 34.89 14.77
N ARG A 14 -36.50 34.37 14.64
CA ARG A 14 -35.76 33.77 15.76
C ARG A 14 -35.47 34.84 16.82
N GLU A 15 -36.04 34.63 17.99
CA GLU A 15 -35.74 35.39 19.20
C GLU A 15 -34.28 35.19 19.60
N ARG A 16 -33.61 36.30 19.93
CA ARG A 16 -32.19 36.33 20.32
C ARG A 16 -32.07 35.77 21.73
N ARG A 17 -31.36 34.66 21.87
CA ARG A 17 -30.87 34.13 23.15
C ARG A 17 -29.73 35.03 23.68
N PRO A 18 -29.65 35.32 24.99
CA PRO A 18 -28.57 36.13 25.55
C PRO A 18 -27.22 35.42 25.46
N GLU A 19 -26.21 36.21 25.11
CA GLU A 19 -24.81 35.86 24.83
C GLU A 19 -24.06 35.61 26.16
N PRO A 20 -23.36 34.48 26.34
CA PRO A 20 -22.45 34.32 27.46
C PRO A 20 -21.16 35.12 27.20
N GLU A 21 -20.86 36.02 28.13
CA GLU A 21 -19.69 36.89 28.19
C GLU A 21 -18.38 36.08 28.06
N ALA A 22 -17.64 36.30 26.97
CA ALA A 22 -16.35 35.68 26.73
C ALA A 22 -15.27 36.35 27.61
N PRO A 23 -14.38 35.60 28.27
CA PRO A 23 -13.25 36.20 28.96
C PRO A 23 -12.29 36.86 27.97
N ALA A 24 -11.83 38.05 28.34
CA ALA A 24 -10.98 38.94 27.56
C ALA A 24 -9.73 38.25 26.99
N ALA A 25 -9.45 38.53 25.72
CA ALA A 25 -8.23 38.11 25.04
C ALA A 25 -6.97 38.70 25.72
N PRO A 26 -5.89 37.92 25.86
CA PRO A 26 -4.61 38.47 26.30
C PRO A 26 -4.01 39.39 25.23
N PRO A 27 -3.20 40.40 25.63
CA PRO A 27 -2.61 41.35 24.71
C PRO A 27 -1.69 40.68 23.68
N ALA A 28 -1.75 41.18 22.44
CA ALA A 28 -0.91 40.75 21.33
C ALA A 28 0.57 41.09 21.58
N GLY A 29 1.25 40.21 22.32
CA GLY A 29 2.70 40.22 22.52
C GLY A 29 3.41 39.40 21.44
N LEU A 30 4.17 40.09 20.59
CA LEU A 30 5.37 39.66 19.87
C LEU A 30 5.58 38.14 19.77
N ARG A 31 4.97 37.49 18.76
CA ARG A 31 5.43 36.17 18.33
C ARG A 31 6.86 36.34 17.80
N PRO A 32 7.89 35.64 18.33
CA PRO A 32 9.21 35.68 17.72
C PRO A 32 9.08 35.13 16.30
N ARG A 33 9.48 35.94 15.31
CA ARG A 33 9.55 35.48 13.92
C ARG A 33 10.51 34.30 13.89
N LEU A 34 10.00 33.12 13.53
CA LEU A 34 10.83 31.94 13.33
C LEU A 34 11.84 32.27 12.23
N LYS A 35 13.10 32.44 12.63
CA LYS A 35 14.22 32.60 11.70
C LYS A 35 14.49 31.21 11.12
N LEU A 36 14.09 31.01 9.87
CA LEU A 36 14.57 29.87 9.10
C LEU A 36 16.05 30.12 8.82
N THR A 37 16.91 29.43 9.55
CA THR A 37 18.34 29.36 9.23
C THR A 37 18.53 28.48 8.00
N PRO A 38 19.41 28.88 7.04
CA PRO A 38 19.71 28.10 5.85
C PRO A 38 20.21 26.68 6.16
N THR A 39 19.81 25.74 5.31
CA THR A 39 20.04 24.28 5.33
C THR A 39 21.43 23.88 5.81
N ALA A 40 21.46 23.18 6.95
CA ALA A 40 22.60 22.36 7.35
C ALA A 40 22.64 21.09 6.47
N THR A 41 23.85 20.76 6.06
CA THR A 41 24.32 19.72 5.14
C THR A 41 23.58 18.36 5.24
N ASP A 42 23.38 17.71 4.09
CA ASP A 42 22.62 16.45 3.88
C ASP A 42 22.96 15.29 4.82
N ASP A 43 24.13 15.28 5.46
CA ASP A 43 24.55 14.21 6.37
C ASP A 43 23.79 14.21 7.72
N GLU A 44 23.25 15.34 8.16
CA GLU A 44 22.50 15.42 9.43
C GLU A 44 21.01 15.03 9.28
N PHE A 45 20.48 14.95 8.07
CA PHE A 45 19.11 14.49 7.82
C PHE A 45 18.99 12.95 7.88
N LYS A 46 20.03 12.22 7.47
CA LYS A 46 20.04 10.74 7.54
C LYS A 46 19.94 10.23 8.97
N THR A 47 20.62 10.88 9.91
CA THR A 47 20.61 10.46 11.33
C THR A 47 19.27 10.72 12.02
N VAL A 48 18.50 11.73 11.58
CA VAL A 48 17.15 11.99 12.09
C VAL A 48 16.13 11.05 11.44
N PHE A 49 16.32 10.68 10.17
CA PHE A 49 15.47 9.67 9.51
C PHE A 49 15.69 8.26 10.10
N ASP A 50 16.94 7.91 10.44
CA ASP A 50 17.27 6.70 11.21
C ASP A 50 16.67 6.73 12.63
N ALA A 51 16.71 7.90 13.30
CA ALA A 51 16.21 8.03 14.67
C ALA A 51 14.67 8.11 14.78
N ALA A 52 13.96 8.42 13.69
CA ALA A 52 12.50 8.50 13.64
C ALA A 52 11.83 7.36 12.83
N GLY A 53 12.62 6.44 12.26
CA GLY A 53 12.19 5.19 11.64
C GLY A 53 11.72 4.15 12.67
N GLY A 54 10.77 4.54 13.52
CA GLY A 54 10.16 3.70 14.53
C GLY A 54 9.22 2.65 13.95
N LYS A 55 9.78 1.69 13.22
CA LYS A 55 9.38 0.28 13.21
C LYS A 55 10.65 -0.51 12.92
N LYS A 56 11.36 -0.83 13.99
CA LYS A 56 12.28 -1.97 13.99
C LYS A 56 11.42 -3.18 13.62
N GLU A 57 11.55 -3.69 12.40
CA GLU A 57 11.01 -5.01 12.08
C GLU A 57 11.54 -5.98 13.15
N PRO A 58 10.68 -6.76 13.82
CA PRO A 58 11.16 -7.69 14.83
C PRO A 58 12.13 -8.69 14.18
N ASP A 59 13.28 -8.86 14.84
CA ASP A 59 14.36 -9.75 14.44
C ASP A 59 13.84 -11.15 14.11
N GLY A 60 14.16 -11.65 12.92
CA GLY A 60 14.05 -13.08 12.60
C GLY A 60 14.19 -13.41 11.13
N TRP A 61 13.39 -12.78 10.26
CA TRP A 61 13.38 -13.06 8.82
C TRP A 61 13.04 -11.81 8.03
N THR A 62 14.01 -11.30 7.27
CA THR A 62 13.69 -10.40 6.17
C THR A 62 13.28 -11.26 4.97
N TRP A 63 12.21 -10.87 4.29
CA TRP A 63 11.85 -11.42 2.96
C TRP A 63 13.07 -11.44 2.01
N ARG A 64 13.99 -10.48 2.20
CA ARG A 64 15.30 -10.36 1.52
C ARG A 64 16.22 -11.57 1.76
N ASP A 65 16.37 -12.02 3.00
CA ASP A 65 17.23 -13.17 3.34
C ASP A 65 16.66 -14.49 2.80
N LEU A 66 15.34 -14.56 2.59
CA LEU A 66 14.66 -15.72 2.01
C LEU A 66 14.74 -15.76 0.47
N LEU A 67 14.70 -14.62 -0.21
CA LEU A 67 14.88 -14.56 -1.66
C LEU A 67 16.31 -14.85 -2.10
N GLY A 68 17.32 -14.22 -1.46
CA GLY A 68 18.73 -14.41 -1.82
C GLY A 68 19.24 -15.83 -1.61
N GLY A 69 18.52 -16.64 -0.80
CA GLY A 69 18.81 -18.05 -0.57
C GLY A 69 18.40 -19.00 -1.70
N MET A 70 17.33 -18.71 -2.45
CA MET A 70 16.83 -19.65 -3.48
C MET A 70 17.43 -19.37 -4.88
N ASP A 71 17.96 -18.17 -5.13
CA ASP A 71 18.59 -17.80 -6.41
C ASP A 71 19.96 -18.48 -6.63
N LYS A 72 20.58 -19.02 -5.56
CA LYS A 72 21.82 -19.81 -5.66
C LYS A 72 21.67 -21.16 -6.37
N ALA A 73 20.44 -21.61 -6.66
CA ALA A 73 20.19 -22.91 -7.28
C ALA A 73 20.32 -22.92 -8.82
N GLN A 74 20.33 -21.77 -9.50
CA GLN A 74 20.24 -21.70 -10.96
C GLN A 74 21.40 -20.91 -11.60
N ALA A 75 22.63 -21.43 -11.47
CA ALA A 75 23.81 -20.82 -12.08
C ALA A 75 23.77 -20.90 -13.63
N GLY A 76 23.55 -19.77 -14.32
CA GLY A 76 23.74 -19.71 -15.78
C GLY A 76 23.14 -18.52 -16.56
N GLU A 77 22.22 -17.74 -15.99
CA GLU A 77 21.63 -16.56 -16.64
C GLU A 77 22.14 -15.25 -16.00
N PRO A 78 22.12 -14.10 -16.69
CA PRO A 78 22.45 -12.83 -16.05
C PRO A 78 21.55 -12.64 -14.83
N GLU A 79 22.20 -12.59 -13.66
CA GLU A 79 21.65 -12.42 -12.32
C GLU A 79 20.88 -11.10 -12.27
N VAL A 80 19.61 -11.12 -12.67
CA VAL A 80 18.69 -10.01 -12.42
C VAL A 80 18.30 -10.16 -10.97
N ASP A 81 19.04 -9.48 -10.11
CA ASP A 81 18.81 -9.49 -8.67
C ASP A 81 17.32 -9.27 -8.34
N ASP A 82 16.70 -10.31 -7.77
CA ASP A 82 15.30 -10.33 -7.37
C ASP A 82 14.97 -9.15 -6.42
N GLU A 83 15.95 -8.67 -5.65
CA GLU A 83 15.82 -7.48 -4.80
C GLU A 83 15.52 -6.24 -5.64
N HIS A 84 16.33 -6.00 -6.66
CA HIS A 84 16.13 -4.89 -7.58
C HIS A 84 14.90 -5.08 -8.47
N LEU A 85 14.40 -6.31 -8.65
CA LEU A 85 13.16 -6.55 -9.39
C LEU A 85 11.93 -6.08 -8.61
N ALA A 86 11.86 -6.40 -7.31
CA ALA A 86 10.75 -5.97 -6.46
C ALA A 86 10.67 -4.43 -6.39
N ASP A 87 11.80 -3.78 -6.12
CA ASP A 87 11.87 -2.31 -6.01
C ASP A 87 11.49 -1.63 -7.34
N ARG A 88 11.98 -2.15 -8.48
CA ARG A 88 11.59 -1.63 -9.81
C ARG A 88 10.10 -1.79 -10.11
N LEU A 89 9.48 -2.89 -9.70
CA LEU A 89 8.05 -3.10 -9.91
C LEU A 89 7.19 -2.23 -8.99
N ILE A 90 7.66 -1.98 -7.76
CA ILE A 90 7.06 -1.00 -6.85
C ILE A 90 7.11 0.38 -7.52
N ASP A 91 8.30 0.83 -7.94
CA ASP A 91 8.51 2.13 -8.61
C ASP A 91 7.62 2.28 -9.86
N GLU A 92 7.52 1.23 -10.70
CA GLU A 92 6.68 1.26 -11.90
C GLU A 92 5.19 1.40 -11.54
N ILE A 93 4.72 0.72 -10.50
CA ILE A 93 3.33 0.78 -10.07
C ILE A 93 3.02 2.14 -9.41
N GLU A 94 3.94 2.68 -8.62
CA GLU A 94 3.83 4.03 -8.07
C GLU A 94 3.82 5.09 -9.18
N ALA A 95 4.61 4.92 -10.24
CA ALA A 95 4.58 5.79 -11.42
C ALA A 95 3.23 5.76 -12.16
N LEU A 96 2.44 4.68 -12.02
CA LEU A 96 1.05 4.61 -12.48
C LEU A 96 0.04 5.29 -11.54
N GLY A 97 0.52 5.86 -10.43
CA GLY A 97 -0.31 6.47 -9.39
C GLY A 97 -1.03 5.44 -8.52
N VAL A 98 -0.42 4.27 -8.32
CA VAL A 98 -0.95 3.17 -7.51
C VAL A 98 -0.05 3.00 -6.30
N ASP A 99 -0.60 3.22 -5.11
CA ASP A 99 0.08 2.99 -3.83
C ASP A 99 -0.41 1.67 -3.22
N PRO A 100 0.42 0.60 -3.18
CA PRO A 100 0.02 -0.69 -2.62
C PRO A 100 -0.35 -0.63 -1.14
N ASN A 101 0.34 0.22 -0.37
CA ASN A 101 0.14 0.34 1.07
C ASN A 101 -1.19 1.03 1.40
N ALA A 102 -1.56 2.05 0.62
CA ALA A 102 -2.84 2.73 0.77
C ALA A 102 -4.03 1.89 0.26
N LEU A 103 -3.84 1.11 -0.80
CA LEU A 103 -4.91 0.35 -1.45
C LEU A 103 -5.26 -0.96 -0.75
N LEU A 104 -4.32 -1.59 -0.07
CA LEU A 104 -4.52 -2.88 0.60
C LEU A 104 -4.42 -2.72 2.12
N PRO A 105 -5.50 -2.33 2.81
CA PRO A 105 -5.52 -2.32 4.27
C PRO A 105 -5.16 -3.70 4.84
N ARG A 106 -4.56 -3.71 6.04
CA ARG A 106 -4.15 -4.94 6.73
C ARG A 106 -5.24 -6.03 6.74
N ALA A 107 -6.49 -5.67 7.02
CA ALA A 107 -7.60 -6.63 7.04
C ALA A 107 -7.82 -7.34 5.69
N ARG A 108 -7.55 -6.66 4.56
CA ARG A 108 -7.67 -7.25 3.21
C ARG A 108 -6.49 -8.14 2.86
N VAL A 109 -5.32 -7.78 3.37
CA VAL A 109 -4.13 -8.62 3.27
C VAL A 109 -4.32 -9.90 4.08
N GLU A 110 -4.85 -9.82 5.29
CA GLU A 110 -5.15 -10.99 6.13
C GLU A 110 -6.21 -11.90 5.47
N GLU A 111 -7.24 -11.33 4.84
CA GLU A 111 -8.24 -12.08 4.05
C GLU A 111 -7.60 -12.81 2.87
N ALA A 112 -6.71 -12.16 2.12
CA ALA A 112 -5.97 -12.79 1.03
C ALA A 112 -5.00 -13.87 1.53
N ALA A 113 -4.32 -13.63 2.67
CA ALA A 113 -3.42 -14.60 3.28
C ALA A 113 -4.14 -15.88 3.74
N ALA A 114 -5.36 -15.75 4.27
CA ALA A 114 -6.19 -16.89 4.62
C ALA A 114 -6.52 -17.76 3.39
N ALA A 115 -6.84 -17.12 2.25
CA ALA A 115 -7.09 -17.84 1.00
C ALA A 115 -5.85 -18.62 0.50
N PHE A 116 -4.65 -18.04 0.60
CA PHE A 116 -3.40 -18.76 0.30
C PHE A 116 -3.17 -19.95 1.25
N HIS A 117 -3.50 -19.80 2.52
CA HIS A 117 -3.38 -20.88 3.51
C HIS A 117 -4.32 -22.05 3.17
N GLU A 118 -5.54 -21.75 2.74
CA GLU A 118 -6.54 -22.72 2.28
C GLU A 118 -6.20 -23.35 0.91
N GLY A 119 -5.16 -22.86 0.22
CA GLY A 119 -4.75 -23.33 -1.09
C GLY A 119 -5.63 -22.81 -2.23
N ASP A 120 -6.30 -21.68 -2.03
CA ASP A 120 -7.17 -21.02 -3.00
C ASP A 120 -6.63 -19.62 -3.37
N PRO A 121 -5.62 -19.55 -4.25
CA PRO A 121 -5.05 -18.28 -4.69
C PRO A 121 -6.03 -17.45 -5.54
N ASP A 122 -7.03 -18.07 -6.17
CA ASP A 122 -8.03 -17.34 -6.96
C ASP A 122 -8.93 -16.51 -6.06
N THR A 123 -9.33 -17.03 -4.90
CA THR A 123 -10.03 -16.25 -3.87
C THR A 123 -9.19 -15.05 -3.40
N ALA A 124 -7.87 -15.18 -3.25
CA ALA A 124 -7.00 -14.05 -2.93
C ALA A 124 -7.04 -12.96 -4.03
N ARG A 125 -7.02 -13.35 -5.30
CA ARG A 125 -7.15 -12.42 -6.44
C ARG A 125 -8.50 -11.70 -6.41
N GLU A 126 -9.58 -12.40 -6.12
CA GLU A 126 -10.92 -11.81 -6.02
C GLU A 126 -11.01 -10.74 -4.92
N VAL A 127 -10.42 -11.01 -3.75
CA VAL A 127 -10.32 -10.04 -2.65
C VAL A 127 -9.67 -8.75 -3.13
N VAL A 128 -8.52 -8.86 -3.80
CA VAL A 128 -7.77 -7.71 -4.32
C VAL A 128 -8.54 -6.97 -5.41
N ARG A 129 -9.13 -7.68 -6.38
CA ARG A 129 -9.92 -7.07 -7.48
C ARG A 129 -11.12 -6.29 -6.95
N ARG A 130 -11.78 -6.78 -5.89
CA ARG A 130 -12.89 -6.10 -5.23
C ARG A 130 -12.45 -4.80 -4.55
N VAL A 131 -11.26 -4.79 -3.95
CA VAL A 131 -10.73 -3.65 -3.19
C VAL A 131 -10.14 -2.58 -4.11
N ALA A 132 -9.42 -2.98 -5.17
CA ALA A 132 -8.64 -2.06 -6.01
C ALA A 132 -8.97 -2.15 -7.52
N PRO A 133 -10.25 -2.15 -7.96
CA PRO A 133 -10.61 -2.43 -9.36
C PRO A 133 -10.05 -1.42 -10.36
N ALA A 134 -9.81 -0.17 -9.94
CA ALA A 134 -9.21 0.84 -10.80
C ALA A 134 -7.69 0.66 -10.97
N ALA A 135 -6.99 0.26 -9.90
CA ALA A 135 -5.55 -0.02 -9.93
C ALA A 135 -5.26 -1.25 -10.79
N ILE A 136 -6.01 -2.34 -10.57
CA ILE A 136 -5.91 -3.58 -11.36
C ILE A 136 -6.02 -3.28 -12.85
N ARG A 137 -7.06 -2.55 -13.28
CA ARG A 137 -7.23 -2.18 -14.69
C ARG A 137 -6.09 -1.32 -15.25
N ARG A 138 -5.42 -0.50 -14.43
CA ARG A 138 -4.27 0.30 -14.88
C ARG A 138 -3.03 -0.58 -15.06
N ILE A 139 -2.71 -1.37 -14.05
CA ILE A 139 -1.58 -2.30 -14.07
C ILE A 139 -1.73 -3.27 -15.24
N SER A 140 -2.90 -3.87 -15.39
CA SER A 140 -3.14 -4.88 -16.42
C SER A 140 -2.98 -4.29 -17.83
N ARG A 141 -3.51 -3.09 -18.10
CA ARG A 141 -3.29 -2.38 -19.37
C ARG A 141 -1.81 -2.07 -19.61
N ARG A 142 -1.07 -1.64 -18.58
CA ARG A 142 0.36 -1.33 -18.69
C ARG A 142 1.16 -2.58 -19.01
N VAL A 143 0.92 -3.67 -18.28
CA VAL A 143 1.54 -5.00 -18.48
C VAL A 143 1.22 -5.56 -19.87
N LEU A 144 -0.01 -5.43 -20.37
CA LEU A 144 -0.35 -5.86 -21.73
C LEU A 144 0.37 -5.06 -22.82
N SER A 145 0.64 -3.78 -22.55
CA SER A 145 1.26 -2.88 -23.53
C SER A 145 2.79 -3.01 -23.58
N ASP A 146 3.40 -3.50 -22.51
CA ASP A 146 4.85 -3.55 -22.34
C ASP A 146 5.32 -4.98 -22.06
N LYS A 147 5.88 -5.62 -23.08
CA LYS A 147 6.35 -7.01 -23.01
C LYS A 147 7.49 -7.20 -22.00
N GLY A 148 8.35 -6.19 -21.83
CA GLY A 148 9.46 -6.25 -20.88
C GLY A 148 8.95 -6.19 -19.45
N LEU A 149 8.00 -5.30 -19.18
CA LEU A 149 7.31 -5.25 -17.90
C LEU A 149 6.53 -6.53 -17.63
N ARG A 150 5.85 -7.09 -18.63
CA ARG A 150 5.12 -8.35 -18.49
C ARG A 150 6.02 -9.50 -18.04
N ALA A 151 7.15 -9.70 -18.70
CA ALA A 151 8.09 -10.76 -18.33
C ALA A 151 8.65 -10.58 -16.91
N GLN A 152 8.88 -9.33 -16.49
CA GLN A 152 9.32 -9.00 -15.13
C GLN A 152 8.23 -9.29 -14.09
N ALA A 153 6.99 -8.91 -14.38
CA ALA A 153 5.84 -9.12 -13.52
C ALA A 153 5.50 -10.61 -13.35
N GLU A 154 5.50 -11.38 -14.45
CA GLU A 154 5.29 -12.85 -14.41
C GLU A 154 6.38 -13.55 -13.59
N ARG A 155 7.65 -13.19 -13.80
CA ARG A 155 8.78 -13.72 -13.00
C ARG A 155 8.61 -13.42 -11.52
N TYR A 156 8.26 -12.18 -11.20
CA TYR A 156 8.06 -11.74 -9.82
C TYR A 156 6.92 -12.51 -9.14
N VAL A 157 5.79 -12.71 -9.83
CA VAL A 157 4.66 -13.49 -9.31
C VAL A 157 5.06 -14.93 -9.02
N THR A 158 5.67 -15.62 -9.98
CA THR A 158 6.12 -17.01 -9.80
C THR A 158 7.08 -17.14 -8.61
N ARG A 159 8.03 -16.20 -8.49
CA ARG A 159 9.00 -16.21 -7.39
C ARG A 159 8.34 -15.99 -6.03
N TYR A 160 7.38 -15.07 -5.95
CA TYR A 160 6.66 -14.80 -4.71
C TYR A 160 5.74 -15.96 -4.33
N GLU A 161 5.09 -16.61 -5.31
CA GLU A 161 4.29 -17.82 -5.10
C GLU A 161 5.12 -18.95 -4.47
N GLU A 162 6.34 -19.19 -4.95
CA GLU A 162 7.26 -20.16 -4.35
C GLU A 162 7.55 -19.83 -2.88
N LEU A 163 7.71 -18.55 -2.55
CA LEU A 163 7.94 -18.17 -1.16
C LEU A 163 6.69 -18.37 -0.30
N LEU A 164 5.50 -18.06 -0.82
CA LEU A 164 4.25 -18.27 -0.09
C LEU A 164 4.01 -19.76 0.17
N GLU A 165 4.32 -20.62 -0.79
CA GLU A 165 4.25 -22.07 -0.59
C GLU A 165 5.29 -22.55 0.44
N ASP A 166 6.50 -22.02 0.42
CA ASP A 166 7.51 -22.26 1.45
C ASP A 166 7.05 -21.84 2.84
N ALA A 167 6.44 -20.67 2.96
CA ALA A 167 5.88 -20.15 4.21
C ALA A 167 4.75 -21.05 4.71
N ARG A 168 3.82 -21.44 3.83
CA ARG A 168 2.71 -22.35 4.15
C ARG A 168 3.19 -23.71 4.62
N ARG A 169 4.30 -24.23 4.08
CA ARG A 169 4.92 -25.50 4.52
C ARG A 169 5.62 -25.39 5.87
N LYS A 170 6.16 -24.22 6.21
CA LYS A 170 6.95 -23.98 7.44
C LYS A 170 6.09 -23.60 8.64
N ASP A 171 4.94 -22.97 8.41
CA ASP A 171 4.06 -22.42 9.43
C ASP A 171 2.60 -22.80 9.18
N GLU A 172 2.12 -23.77 9.97
CA GLU A 172 0.74 -24.26 9.91
C GLU A 172 -0.28 -23.20 10.36
N ASP A 173 0.12 -22.22 11.18
CA ASP A 173 -0.79 -21.16 11.66
C ASP A 173 -0.91 -19.98 10.67
N GLY A 174 -0.08 -19.93 9.62
CA GLY A 174 -0.17 -18.94 8.54
C GLY A 174 0.34 -17.54 8.88
N TYR A 175 0.98 -17.33 10.03
CA TYR A 175 1.58 -16.05 10.42
C TYR A 175 2.68 -15.61 9.46
N MET A 176 3.49 -16.55 8.95
CA MET A 176 4.53 -16.25 7.96
C MET A 176 3.92 -15.68 6.67
N THR A 177 2.86 -16.29 6.15
CA THR A 177 2.12 -15.82 4.97
C THR A 177 1.57 -14.41 5.18
N ILE A 178 0.95 -14.16 6.35
CA ILE A 178 0.44 -12.83 6.71
C ILE A 178 1.58 -11.80 6.76
N SER A 179 2.72 -12.15 7.35
CA SER A 179 3.88 -11.26 7.46
C SER A 179 4.42 -10.88 6.08
N LEU A 180 4.61 -11.88 5.20
CA LEU A 180 5.07 -11.68 3.84
C LEU A 180 4.13 -10.77 3.06
N LEU A 181 2.83 -11.09 3.02
CA LEU A 181 1.85 -10.31 2.28
C LEU A 181 1.59 -8.91 2.86
N SER A 182 1.89 -8.71 4.15
CA SER A 182 1.77 -7.40 4.81
C SER A 182 2.86 -6.42 4.44
N SER A 183 4.01 -6.94 3.99
CA SER A 183 5.12 -6.13 3.48
C SER A 183 4.74 -5.40 2.18
N GLU A 184 5.45 -4.32 1.88
CA GLU A 184 5.25 -3.57 0.63
C GLU A 184 5.46 -4.43 -0.63
N PRO A 185 6.54 -5.26 -0.74
CA PRO A 185 6.65 -6.24 -1.82
C PRO A 185 5.44 -7.20 -1.88
N GLY A 186 4.97 -7.70 -0.74
CA GLY A 186 3.81 -8.61 -0.72
C GLY A 186 2.52 -7.99 -1.22
N ARG A 187 2.28 -6.72 -0.90
CA ARG A 187 1.13 -5.97 -1.44
C ARG A 187 1.27 -5.69 -2.93
N THR A 188 2.48 -5.41 -3.39
CA THR A 188 2.79 -5.26 -4.81
C THR A 188 2.55 -6.56 -5.56
N TYR A 189 2.99 -7.69 -5.02
CA TYR A 189 2.68 -9.02 -5.54
C TYR A 189 1.18 -9.24 -5.69
N LEU A 190 0.39 -8.99 -4.63
CA LEU A 190 -1.07 -9.16 -4.67
C LEU A 190 -1.73 -8.35 -5.80
N LEU A 191 -1.28 -7.11 -6.02
CA LEU A 191 -1.80 -6.26 -7.09
C LEU A 191 -1.40 -6.76 -8.49
N ILE A 192 -0.15 -7.19 -8.67
CA ILE A 192 0.35 -7.69 -9.95
C ILE A 192 -0.32 -9.01 -10.31
N ASP A 193 -0.35 -9.96 -9.36
CA ASP A 193 -0.96 -11.28 -9.55
C ASP A 193 -2.43 -11.16 -9.93
N ALA A 194 -3.20 -10.35 -9.19
CA ALA A 194 -4.60 -10.08 -9.49
C ALA A 194 -4.81 -9.40 -10.86
N ALA A 195 -3.85 -8.61 -11.34
CA ALA A 195 -3.92 -7.94 -12.63
C ALA A 195 -3.53 -8.84 -13.81
N ILE A 196 -2.59 -9.77 -13.62
CA ILE A 196 -2.21 -10.74 -14.64
C ILE A 196 -3.31 -11.82 -14.77
N GLY A 197 -3.83 -12.31 -13.65
CA GLY A 197 -4.91 -13.30 -13.62
C GLY A 197 -6.28 -12.78 -14.07
N ASP A 198 -6.43 -11.49 -14.36
CA ASP A 198 -7.66 -10.92 -14.96
C ASP A 198 -7.73 -11.14 -16.49
N HIS A 199 -6.63 -11.56 -17.11
CA HIS A 199 -6.51 -11.72 -18.56
C HIS A 199 -6.26 -13.16 -19.02
N ALA A 200 -6.09 -14.09 -18.09
CA ALA A 200 -6.01 -15.53 -18.37
C ALA A 200 -7.42 -16.12 -18.50
#